data_AF-A0A850XNM9-F1
#
_entry.id   AF-A0A850XNM9-F1
#
_cell.length_a   1.000
_cell.length_b   1.000
_cell.length_c   1.000
_cell.angle_alpha   90.00
_cell.angle_beta   90.00
_cell.angle_gamma   90.00
#
_symmetry.space_group_name_H-M   'P 1'
#
loop_
_entity.id
_entity.type
_entity.pdbx_description
1 polymer ?
#
loop_
_entity_poly.entity_id
_entity_poly.type
_entity_poly.pdbx_seq_one_letter_code
_entity_poly.pdbx_strand_id
1 'polypeptide(L)'
;GLVPPPFVPDPRRVYAKDLGDVGAFSTVRGVELDAKDAAVGDTFASGTVSLPWQEELIETGVFEELNVWGAPGTVPPDLDPNAAP
;
A
#
# COMPACT_ATOMS: atom_id res chain seq x y z
N GLY A 1 -20.52 -3.26 2.74
CA GLY A 1 -21.75 -2.70 3.35
C GLY A 1 -22.81 -3.78 3.43
N LEU A 2 -23.84 -3.59 4.26
CA LEU A 2 -24.87 -4.62 4.50
C LEU A 2 -25.92 -4.73 3.37
N VAL A 3 -25.94 -3.80 2.42
CA VAL A 3 -26.90 -3.76 1.30
C VAL A 3 -26.13 -3.76 -0.02
N PRO A 4 -26.56 -4.55 -1.03
CA PRO A 4 -25.90 -4.56 -2.34
C PRO A 4 -26.03 -3.19 -3.02
N PRO A 5 -24.98 -2.73 -3.73
CA PRO A 5 -25.04 -1.47 -4.44
C PRO A 5 -26.04 -1.56 -5.61
N PRO A 6 -26.72 -0.45 -5.96
CA PRO A 6 -27.68 -0.42 -7.07
C PRO A 6 -27.00 -0.55 -8.45
N PHE A 7 -25.68 -0.38 -8.51
CA PHE A 7 -24.86 -0.53 -9.70
C PHE A 7 -23.56 -1.24 -9.34
N VAL A 8 -23.20 -2.26 -10.12
CA VAL A 8 -21.92 -2.97 -10.04
C VAL A 8 -21.20 -2.75 -11.38
N PRO A 9 -20.02 -2.09 -11.40
CA PRO A 9 -19.27 -1.88 -12.64
C PRO A 9 -18.82 -3.21 -13.24
N ASP A 10 -18.79 -3.29 -14.58
CA ASP A 10 -18.21 -4.43 -15.29
C ASP A 10 -16.70 -4.46 -15.04
N PRO A 11 -16.15 -5.54 -14.43
CA PRO A 11 -14.73 -5.63 -14.13
C PRO A 11 -13.83 -5.61 -15.39
N ARG A 12 -14.40 -5.79 -16.58
CA ARG A 12 -13.67 -5.73 -17.86
C ARG A 12 -13.68 -4.35 -18.51
N ARG A 13 -14.37 -3.37 -17.94
CA ARG A 13 -14.53 -2.03 -18.52
C ARG A 13 -13.74 -0.98 -17.74
N VAL A 14 -12.96 -0.18 -18.47
CA VAL A 14 -12.32 1.03 -17.92
C VAL A 14 -13.31 2.18 -18.00
N TYR A 15 -13.64 2.78 -16.86
CA TYR A 15 -14.58 3.90 -16.74
C TYR A 15 -13.82 5.24 -16.74
N ALA A 16 -13.07 5.50 -17.81
CA ALA A 16 -12.31 6.74 -18.00
C ALA A 16 -12.30 7.14 -19.49
N LYS A 17 -11.81 8.35 -19.80
CA LYS A 17 -11.55 8.74 -21.20
C LYS A 17 -10.40 7.92 -21.77
N ASP A 18 -10.39 7.76 -23.10
CA ASP A 18 -9.23 7.21 -23.78
C ASP A 18 -8.01 8.10 -23.53
N LEU A 19 -6.83 7.49 -23.39
CA LEU A 19 -5.58 8.23 -23.25
C LEU A 19 -5.32 9.16 -24.45
N GLY A 20 -5.76 8.79 -25.65
CA GLY A 20 -5.67 9.62 -26.85
C GLY A 20 -6.55 10.88 -26.80
N ASP A 21 -7.60 10.87 -25.98
CA ASP A 21 -8.50 12.01 -25.75
C ASP A 21 -8.05 12.89 -24.57
N VAL A 22 -6.99 12.49 -23.86
CA VAL A 22 -6.37 13.26 -22.78
C VAL A 22 -5.27 14.12 -23.37
N GLY A 23 -5.47 15.45 -23.34
CA GLY A 23 -4.45 16.39 -23.81
C GLY A 23 -3.17 16.30 -22.99
N ALA A 24 -2.02 16.27 -23.68
CA ALA A 24 -0.72 16.36 -23.02
C ALA A 24 -0.47 17.79 -22.53
N PHE A 25 0.02 17.92 -21.31
CA PHE A 25 0.56 19.19 -20.82
C PHE A 25 1.99 19.36 -21.32
N SER A 26 2.38 20.59 -21.65
CA SER A 26 3.78 20.90 -21.95
C SER A 26 4.62 20.81 -20.69
N THR A 27 5.81 20.24 -20.80
CA THR A 27 6.79 20.27 -19.71
C THR A 27 7.34 21.68 -19.56
N VAL A 28 7.20 22.27 -18.38
CA VAL A 28 7.88 23.53 -18.04
C VAL A 28 9.36 23.24 -17.85
N ARG A 29 10.23 23.93 -18.59
CA ARG A 29 11.69 23.84 -18.46
C ARG A 29 12.21 24.99 -17.60
N GLY A 30 13.34 24.80 -16.94
CA GLY A 30 14.00 25.83 -16.12
C GLY A 30 13.52 25.92 -14.68
N VAL A 31 12.84 24.88 -14.18
CA VAL A 31 12.55 24.72 -12.75
C VAL A 31 13.68 23.87 -12.14
N GLU A 32 14.35 24.41 -11.14
CA GLU A 32 15.37 23.71 -10.35
C GLU A 32 14.78 23.39 -8.97
N LEU A 33 14.98 22.15 -8.50
CA LEU A 33 14.56 21.74 -7.17
C LEU A 33 15.63 22.14 -6.15
N ASP A 34 15.21 22.69 -5.03
CA ASP A 34 16.09 23.12 -3.95
C ASP A 34 15.91 22.29 -2.67
N ALA A 35 16.65 22.67 -1.61
CA ALA A 35 16.61 21.97 -0.34
C ALA A 35 15.24 22.05 0.38
N LYS A 36 14.43 23.08 0.10
CA LYS A 36 13.07 23.20 0.66
C LYS A 36 12.13 22.22 -0.02
N ASP A 37 12.27 22.02 -1.34
CA ASP A 37 11.50 21.02 -2.07
C ASP A 37 11.81 19.61 -1.55
N ALA A 38 13.09 19.32 -1.29
CA ALA A 38 13.50 18.06 -0.68
C ALA A 38 12.85 17.85 0.71
N ALA A 39 12.82 18.88 1.56
CA ALA A 39 12.17 18.82 2.86
C ALA A 39 10.65 18.55 2.76
N VAL A 40 9.98 19.08 1.72
CA VAL A 40 8.57 18.75 1.45
C VAL A 40 8.44 17.30 0.98
N GLY A 41 9.34 16.83 0.11
CA GLY A 41 9.39 15.43 -0.30
C GLY A 41 9.51 14.48 0.89
N ASP A 42 10.42 14.78 1.82
CA ASP A 42 10.66 13.97 3.03
C ASP A 42 9.45 13.96 3.97
N THR A 43 8.77 15.10 4.12
CA THR A 43 7.57 15.18 4.97
C THR A 43 6.33 14.56 4.31
N PHE A 44 6.25 14.59 2.98
CA PHE A 44 5.16 14.01 2.21
C PHE A 44 5.24 12.47 2.16
N ALA A 45 6.43 11.92 1.96
CA ALA A 45 6.66 10.49 1.81
C ALA A 45 6.70 9.77 3.16
N SER A 46 5.60 9.81 3.92
CA SER A 46 5.48 9.21 5.26
C SER A 46 5.52 7.68 5.29
N GLY A 47 5.56 7.03 4.12
CA GLY A 47 5.64 5.58 3.98
C GLY A 47 4.28 4.91 4.11
N THR A 48 4.24 3.77 4.79
CA THR A 48 3.03 2.95 4.95
C THR A 48 2.06 3.57 5.94
N VAL A 49 0.78 3.65 5.58
CA VAL A 49 -0.29 4.02 6.52
C VAL A 49 -0.73 2.75 7.24
N SER A 50 -0.62 2.75 8.57
CA SER A 50 -0.69 1.51 9.36
C SER A 50 -1.97 0.69 9.17
N LEU A 51 -3.14 1.33 9.15
CA LEU A 51 -4.42 0.62 9.06
C LEU A 51 -4.63 -0.04 7.68
N PRO A 52 -4.57 0.69 6.55
CA PRO A 52 -4.68 0.06 5.23
C PRO A 52 -3.63 -1.02 4.97
N TRP A 53 -2.40 -0.83 5.46
CA TRP A 53 -1.34 -1.82 5.29
C TRP A 53 -1.62 -3.11 6.07
N GLN A 54 -2.16 -3.01 7.29
CA GLN A 54 -2.58 -4.19 8.05
C GLN A 54 -3.80 -4.87 7.42
N GLU A 55 -4.76 -4.11 6.92
CA GLU A 55 -5.91 -4.64 6.16
C GLU A 55 -5.43 -5.41 4.92
N GLU A 56 -4.48 -4.87 4.16
CA GLU A 56 -3.85 -5.55 3.01
C GLU A 56 -3.23 -6.90 3.43
N LEU A 57 -2.44 -6.93 4.51
CA LEU A 57 -1.82 -8.17 4.98
C LEU A 57 -2.85 -9.25 5.38
N ILE A 58 -3.99 -8.83 5.92
CA ILE A 58 -5.08 -9.74 6.31
C ILE A 58 -5.84 -10.21 5.07
N GLU A 59 -6.25 -9.30 4.19
CA GLU A 59 -7.06 -9.59 3.00
C GLU A 59 -6.32 -10.44 1.96
N THR A 60 -5.00 -10.27 1.86
CA THR A 60 -4.14 -11.07 0.97
C THR A 60 -3.73 -12.42 1.55
N GLY A 61 -4.06 -12.69 2.83
CA GLY A 61 -3.70 -13.94 3.52
C GLY A 61 -2.27 -13.98 4.07
N VAL A 62 -1.44 -12.97 3.80
CA VAL A 62 -0.03 -12.92 4.25
C VAL A 62 0.06 -13.04 5.78
N PHE A 63 -0.84 -12.39 6.52
CA PHE A 63 -0.87 -12.51 7.97
C PHE A 63 -1.15 -13.95 8.42
N GLU A 64 -2.09 -14.66 7.77
CA GLU A 64 -2.41 -16.05 8.11
C GLU A 64 -1.23 -16.99 7.84
N GLU A 65 -0.51 -16.77 6.74
CA GLU A 65 0.64 -17.58 6.34
C GLU A 65 1.87 -17.38 7.25
N LEU A 66 2.11 -16.14 7.68
CA LEU A 66 3.35 -15.78 8.40
C LEU A 66 3.18 -15.71 9.92
N ASN A 67 2.00 -15.37 10.42
CA ASN A 67 1.75 -15.24 11.86
C ASN A 67 1.44 -16.61 12.50
N VAL A 68 2.43 -17.51 12.48
CA VAL A 68 2.31 -18.88 12.97
C VAL A 68 2.88 -19.04 14.37
N TRP A 69 2.16 -19.79 15.20
CA TRP A 69 2.67 -20.29 16.47
C TRP A 69 2.94 -21.80 16.37
N GLY A 70 4.00 -22.28 17.01
CA GLY A 70 4.32 -23.70 17.06
C GLY A 70 3.34 -24.51 17.94
N ALA A 71 3.74 -25.73 18.32
CA ALA A 71 2.96 -26.55 19.24
C ALA A 71 2.75 -25.85 20.61
N PRO A 72 1.71 -26.21 21.39
CA PRO A 72 1.50 -25.65 22.73
C PRO A 72 2.75 -25.78 23.61
N GLY A 73 3.14 -24.68 24.27
CA GLY A 73 4.34 -24.61 25.10
C GLY A 73 5.65 -24.37 24.33
N THR A 74 5.61 -24.23 23.01
CA THR A 74 6.75 -23.77 22.20
C THR A 74 6.72 -22.26 21.99
N VAL A 75 7.87 -21.66 21.69
CA VAL A 75 8.02 -20.26 21.30
C VAL A 75 8.66 -20.24 19.90
N PRO A 76 8.12 -19.49 18.93
CA PRO A 76 8.75 -19.31 17.62
C PRO A 76 10.19 -18.80 17.75
N PRO A 77 11.13 -19.21 16.86
CA PRO A 77 12.52 -18.78 16.95
C PRO A 77 12.73 -17.26 16.96
N ASP A 78 11.90 -16.51 16.22
CA ASP A 78 11.92 -15.04 16.15
C ASP A 78 11.45 -14.35 17.45
N LEU A 79 10.84 -15.11 18.37
CA LEU A 79 10.39 -14.66 19.68
C LEU A 79 11.20 -15.26 20.85
N ASP A 80 12.17 -16.14 20.59
CA ASP A 80 13.05 -16.70 21.63
C ASP A 80 14.17 -15.70 21.97
N PRO A 81 14.20 -15.12 23.18
CA PRO A 81 15.21 -14.14 23.57
C PRO A 81 16.64 -14.70 23.66
N ASN A 82 16.80 -16.03 23.62
CA ASN A 82 18.11 -16.70 23.65
C ASN A 82 18.55 -17.18 22.26
N ALA A 83 17.70 -17.06 21.23
CA ALA A 83 18.08 -17.39 19.88
C ALA A 83 19.06 -16.34 19.32
N ALA A 84 20.04 -16.81 18.54
CA ALA A 84 20.89 -15.90 17.76
C ALA A 84 20.05 -15.26 16.64
N PRO A 85 20.37 -14.00 16.25
CA PRO A 85 19.68 -13.32 15.14
C PRO A 85 19.86 -14.02 13.79
#